data_AF-A0AAD8DGM4-F1
#
_entry.id   AF-A0AAD8DGM4-F1
#
_cell.length_a   1.000
_cell.length_b   1.000
_cell.length_c   1.000
_cell.angle_alpha   90.00
_cell.angle_beta   90.00
_cell.angle_gamma   90.00
#
_symmetry.space_group_name_H-M   'P 1'
#
loop_
_entity.id
_entity.type
_entity.pdbx_description
1 polymer ?
#
loop_
_entity_poly.entity_id
_entity_poly.type
_entity_poly.pdbx_seq_one_letter_code
_entity_poly.pdbx_strand_id
1 'polypeptide(L)'
;MNCLRKELVFFLFSAILALGSTEPGTIRWCVLTAAELQKCLDFAGNATENNIHNGLQCIRTSSALDCMEKIKEGKADAVTLDGGDIYSAGRCYGLVPAAGECYKNNESLIYYAVAVANKLQDISMETLSNMSSCHSGMKRTAGWVVPVGFLVNRNIITVRNCDFAGAIGSLFKQSCIPGIKDLQYDPLGTNPQNLCEGCGGAGDGQSVCANSSFERYFGYAGAFRCLAENKGDVAFVRHSTVFENSDGTNSAPWARDLKAADFKLLCEDGSTAPVWQYTTCNLAAVPAHAVMTQASRRHQVFRFLDNAQKRFGDNAGGFQMFKSSDYGDKDLLFNDATTRLVAVQQSYSSWLGQSFLTALQAFDCEGPCYLEQ
;
A
#
# COMPACT_ATOMS: atom_id res chain seq x y z
N MET A 1 -62.36 5.08 -58.35
CA MET A 1 -62.01 3.68 -58.03
C MET A 1 -60.50 3.61 -57.88
N ASN A 2 -60.04 3.49 -56.64
CA ASN A 2 -58.67 3.73 -56.22
C ASN A 2 -57.73 2.61 -56.66
N CYS A 3 -56.59 3.00 -57.24
CA CYS A 3 -55.43 2.15 -57.42
C CYS A 3 -54.22 2.96 -56.95
N LEU A 4 -53.59 2.60 -55.82
CA LEU A 4 -52.21 2.95 -55.51
C LEU A 4 -51.73 2.16 -54.27
N ARG A 5 -50.98 1.10 -54.60
CA ARG A 5 -49.67 0.71 -54.05
C ARG A 5 -49.50 0.67 -52.52
N LYS A 6 -49.40 -0.57 -52.02
CA LYS A 6 -48.76 -0.93 -50.74
C LYS A 6 -47.27 -0.54 -50.78
N GLU A 7 -46.83 0.25 -49.82
CA GLU A 7 -45.41 0.40 -49.46
C GLU A 7 -45.24 -0.22 -48.07
N LEU A 8 -44.48 -1.32 -47.99
CA LEU A 8 -43.99 -1.91 -46.75
C LEU A 8 -42.80 -1.06 -46.27
N VAL A 9 -42.95 -0.36 -45.16
CA VAL A 9 -41.82 0.30 -44.50
C VAL A 9 -41.09 -0.73 -43.63
N PHE A 10 -39.96 -1.24 -44.13
CA PHE A 10 -38.99 -1.98 -43.33
C PHE A 10 -38.17 -0.98 -42.50
N PHE A 11 -38.43 -0.91 -41.19
CA PHE A 11 -37.53 -0.24 -40.25
C PHE A 11 -36.30 -1.12 -40.02
N LEU A 12 -35.18 -0.80 -40.67
CA LEU A 12 -33.87 -1.31 -40.31
C LEU A 12 -33.42 -0.60 -39.02
N PHE A 13 -33.62 -1.23 -37.87
CA PHE A 13 -32.92 -0.88 -36.64
C PHE A 13 -31.44 -1.27 -36.81
N SER A 14 -30.63 -0.34 -37.32
CA SER A 14 -29.17 -0.45 -37.17
C SER A 14 -28.83 -0.16 -35.71
N ALA A 15 -28.57 -1.21 -34.95
CA ALA A 15 -27.88 -1.10 -33.67
C ALA A 15 -26.44 -0.66 -33.96
N ILE A 16 -26.19 0.64 -33.87
CA ILE A 16 -24.82 1.17 -33.83
C ILE A 16 -24.24 0.72 -32.49
N LEU A 17 -23.44 -0.34 -32.52
CA LEU A 17 -22.46 -0.62 -31.46
C LEU A 17 -21.53 0.59 -31.43
N ALA A 18 -21.79 1.53 -30.53
CA ALA A 18 -20.85 2.55 -30.16
C ALA A 18 -19.65 1.85 -29.50
N LEU A 19 -18.68 1.45 -30.32
CA LEU A 19 -17.30 1.32 -29.87
C LEU A 19 -16.93 2.70 -29.34
N GLY A 20 -16.96 2.87 -28.02
CA GLY A 20 -16.57 4.11 -27.36
C GLY A 20 -15.13 4.44 -27.76
N SER A 21 -14.99 5.32 -28.73
CA SER A 21 -13.70 5.94 -29.06
C SER A 21 -13.31 6.75 -27.84
N THR A 22 -12.29 6.28 -27.11
CA THR A 22 -11.69 7.06 -26.03
C THR A 22 -11.26 8.40 -26.62
N GLU A 23 -11.86 9.49 -26.12
CA GLU A 23 -11.49 10.86 -26.52
C GLU A 23 -9.96 11.02 -26.41
N PRO A 24 -9.30 11.61 -27.42
CA PRO A 24 -7.85 11.81 -27.41
C PRO A 24 -7.42 12.52 -26.13
N GLY A 25 -6.74 11.79 -25.25
CA GLY A 25 -6.17 12.32 -24.03
C GLY A 25 -6.87 11.95 -22.73
N THR A 26 -7.99 11.21 -22.75
CA THR A 26 -8.57 10.61 -21.55
C THR A 26 -7.56 9.70 -20.83
N ILE A 27 -7.58 9.74 -19.50
CA ILE A 27 -6.78 8.90 -18.60
C ILE A 27 -7.67 7.80 -18.06
N ARG A 28 -7.31 6.55 -18.34
CA ARG A 28 -7.94 5.35 -17.81
C ARG A 28 -7.24 4.91 -16.53
N TRP A 29 -7.88 5.15 -15.40
CA TRP A 29 -7.37 4.86 -14.06
C TRP A 29 -7.83 3.49 -13.59
N CYS A 30 -6.90 2.63 -13.17
CA CYS A 30 -7.27 1.35 -12.58
C CYS A 30 -7.78 1.50 -11.15
N VAL A 31 -8.76 0.69 -10.78
CA VAL A 31 -9.31 0.61 -9.43
C VAL A 31 -9.46 -0.84 -8.97
N LEU A 32 -9.09 -1.10 -7.71
CA LEU A 32 -8.89 -2.41 -7.09
C LEU A 32 -10.03 -2.85 -6.17
N THR A 33 -10.93 -1.96 -5.78
CA THR A 33 -12.14 -2.31 -4.99
C THR A 33 -13.41 -1.66 -5.55
N ALA A 34 -14.57 -2.13 -5.09
CA ALA A 34 -15.86 -1.50 -5.43
C ALA A 34 -15.98 -0.09 -4.84
N ALA A 35 -15.48 0.11 -3.61
CA ALA A 35 -15.44 1.42 -2.97
C ALA A 35 -14.52 2.38 -3.74
N GLU A 36 -13.35 1.89 -4.19
CA GLU A 36 -12.42 2.67 -5.00
C GLU A 36 -12.99 3.03 -6.38
N LEU A 37 -13.72 2.10 -6.99
CA LEU A 37 -14.46 2.38 -8.23
C LEU A 37 -15.47 3.51 -8.03
N GLN A 38 -16.24 3.48 -6.94
CA GLN A 38 -17.20 4.55 -6.65
C GLN A 38 -16.49 5.90 -6.49
N LYS A 39 -15.42 5.97 -5.69
CA LYS A 39 -14.63 7.20 -5.53
C LYS A 39 -14.03 7.69 -6.86
N CYS A 40 -13.57 6.79 -7.72
CA CYS A 40 -13.05 7.15 -9.03
C CYS A 40 -14.13 7.74 -9.95
N LEU A 41 -15.34 7.17 -9.93
CA LEU A 41 -16.45 7.68 -10.73
C LEU A 41 -16.87 9.08 -10.28
N ASP A 42 -16.93 9.31 -8.97
CA ASP A 42 -17.19 10.64 -8.41
C ASP A 42 -16.08 11.63 -8.76
N PHE A 43 -14.81 11.19 -8.72
CA PHE A 43 -13.68 11.99 -9.17
C PHE A 43 -13.81 12.36 -10.65
N ALA A 44 -14.15 11.41 -11.51
CA ALA A 44 -14.33 11.63 -12.94
C ALA A 44 -15.46 12.62 -13.24
N GLY A 45 -16.60 12.50 -12.54
CA GLY A 45 -17.71 13.43 -12.64
C GLY A 45 -17.31 14.85 -12.24
N ASN A 46 -16.71 15.00 -11.05
CA ASN A 46 -16.26 16.30 -10.55
C ASN A 46 -15.19 16.94 -11.45
N ALA A 47 -14.24 16.16 -11.95
CA ALA A 47 -13.22 16.62 -12.89
C ALA A 47 -13.85 17.16 -14.18
N THR A 48 -14.86 16.48 -14.70
CA THR A 48 -15.60 16.89 -15.90
C THR A 48 -16.39 18.18 -15.64
N GLU A 49 -17.15 18.25 -14.55
CA GLU A 49 -17.95 19.43 -14.17
C GLU A 49 -17.09 20.69 -13.95
N ASN A 50 -15.87 20.51 -13.45
CA ASN A 50 -14.93 21.61 -13.19
C ASN A 50 -13.97 21.86 -14.37
N ASN A 51 -14.22 21.28 -15.56
CA ASN A 51 -13.42 21.44 -16.78
C ASN A 51 -11.92 21.14 -16.57
N ILE A 52 -11.60 20.14 -15.73
CA ILE A 52 -10.21 19.67 -15.59
C ILE A 52 -9.79 19.03 -16.92
N HIS A 53 -8.71 19.54 -17.49
CA HIS A 53 -8.22 19.10 -18.79
C HIS A 53 -7.80 17.61 -18.79
N ASN A 54 -8.20 16.88 -19.83
CA ASN A 54 -8.22 15.41 -19.94
C ASN A 54 -9.33 14.77 -19.09
N GLY A 55 -10.18 13.95 -19.73
CA GLY A 55 -11.19 13.17 -19.00
C GLY A 55 -10.55 12.07 -18.15
N LEU A 56 -11.29 11.59 -17.15
CA LEU A 56 -10.95 10.43 -16.33
C LEU A 56 -11.94 9.31 -16.60
N GLN A 57 -11.45 8.10 -16.83
CA GLN A 57 -12.25 6.89 -16.95
C GLN A 57 -11.75 5.85 -15.94
N CYS A 58 -12.66 5.16 -15.26
CA CYS A 58 -12.31 4.18 -14.24
C CYS A 58 -12.40 2.77 -14.80
N ILE A 59 -11.34 1.97 -14.64
CA ILE A 59 -11.25 0.58 -15.07
C ILE A 59 -11.09 -0.30 -13.84
N ARG A 60 -12.11 -1.11 -13.53
CA ARG A 60 -12.02 -2.11 -12.46
C ARG A 60 -11.12 -3.28 -12.90
N THR A 61 -10.08 -3.56 -12.12
CA THR A 61 -9.14 -4.68 -12.38
C THR A 61 -9.18 -5.70 -11.24
N SER A 62 -8.80 -6.96 -11.49
CA SER A 62 -8.84 -7.97 -10.43
C SER A 62 -7.76 -7.78 -9.37
N SER A 63 -6.62 -7.20 -9.75
CA SER A 63 -5.46 -6.97 -8.87
C SER A 63 -4.58 -5.82 -9.40
N ALA A 64 -3.59 -5.42 -8.60
CA ALA A 64 -2.54 -4.50 -9.02
C ALA A 64 -1.78 -5.04 -10.24
N LEU A 65 -1.51 -6.35 -10.28
CA LEU A 65 -0.82 -7.02 -11.39
C LEU A 65 -1.62 -6.99 -12.69
N ASP A 66 -2.92 -7.31 -12.64
CA ASP A 66 -3.81 -7.16 -13.82
C ASP A 66 -3.79 -5.71 -14.31
N CYS A 67 -3.79 -4.74 -13.40
CA CYS A 67 -3.65 -3.35 -13.81
C CYS A 67 -2.29 -3.05 -14.46
N MET A 68 -1.17 -3.49 -13.86
CA MET A 68 0.16 -3.27 -14.41
C MET A 68 0.30 -3.86 -15.82
N GLU A 69 -0.23 -5.06 -16.05
CA GLU A 69 -0.28 -5.68 -17.39
C GLU A 69 -1.18 -4.87 -18.33
N LYS A 70 -2.38 -4.46 -17.90
CA LYS A 70 -3.25 -3.59 -18.73
C LYS A 70 -2.59 -2.26 -19.06
N ILE A 71 -1.82 -1.65 -18.16
CA ILE A 71 -1.09 -0.41 -18.45
C ILE A 71 0.01 -0.69 -19.46
N LYS A 72 0.79 -1.76 -19.29
CA LYS A 72 1.82 -2.19 -20.25
C LYS A 72 1.24 -2.43 -21.65
N GLU A 73 0.10 -3.09 -21.74
CA GLU A 73 -0.62 -3.36 -23.00
C GLU A 73 -1.37 -2.15 -23.58
N GLY A 74 -1.38 -1.00 -22.87
CA GLY A 74 -2.10 0.19 -23.29
C GLY A 74 -3.63 0.09 -23.18
N LYS A 75 -4.15 -0.81 -22.34
CA LYS A 75 -5.57 -0.98 -21.99
C LYS A 75 -6.00 -0.14 -20.78
N ALA A 76 -5.05 0.27 -19.94
CA ALA A 76 -5.21 1.26 -18.87
C ALA A 76 -4.02 2.25 -18.91
N ASP A 77 -4.05 3.30 -18.10
CA ASP A 77 -3.06 4.39 -18.18
C ASP A 77 -2.36 4.71 -16.87
N ALA A 78 -3.04 4.60 -15.73
CA ALA A 78 -2.48 4.98 -14.44
C ALA A 78 -3.06 4.16 -13.29
N VAL A 79 -2.24 3.98 -12.25
CA VAL A 79 -2.61 3.37 -10.97
C VAL A 79 -1.67 3.88 -9.88
N THR A 80 -2.16 4.07 -8.66
CA THR A 80 -1.31 4.36 -7.49
C THR A 80 -0.85 3.05 -6.88
N LEU A 81 0.46 2.90 -6.68
CA LEU A 81 1.09 1.69 -6.14
C LEU A 81 1.96 2.02 -4.93
N ASP A 82 2.07 1.08 -4.00
CA ASP A 82 2.99 1.18 -2.87
C ASP A 82 4.43 0.79 -3.26
N GLY A 83 5.37 0.90 -2.31
CA GLY A 83 6.79 0.62 -2.57
C GLY A 83 7.07 -0.77 -3.15
N GLY A 84 6.36 -1.80 -2.67
CA GLY A 84 6.53 -3.17 -3.16
C GLY A 84 6.06 -3.30 -4.61
N ASP A 85 4.86 -2.78 -4.90
CA ASP A 85 4.28 -2.84 -6.24
C ASP A 85 5.01 -1.95 -7.26
N ILE A 86 5.56 -0.79 -6.84
CA ILE A 86 6.38 0.08 -7.70
C ILE A 86 7.60 -0.69 -8.25
N TYR A 87 8.18 -1.59 -7.45
CA TYR A 87 9.31 -2.40 -7.87
C TYR A 87 8.93 -3.35 -9.01
N SER A 88 7.85 -4.11 -8.81
CA SER A 88 7.29 -5.01 -9.82
C SER A 88 6.90 -4.25 -11.09
N ALA A 89 6.18 -3.13 -10.94
CA ALA A 89 5.74 -2.25 -12.03
C ALA A 89 6.91 -1.79 -12.91
N GLY A 90 8.01 -1.36 -12.29
CA GLY A 90 9.20 -0.92 -13.00
C GLY A 90 9.98 -2.07 -13.64
N ARG A 91 10.30 -3.11 -12.87
CA ARG A 91 11.17 -4.21 -13.31
C ARG A 91 10.51 -5.11 -14.37
N CYS A 92 9.22 -5.37 -14.25
CA CYS A 92 8.53 -6.39 -15.05
C CYS A 92 7.57 -5.83 -16.10
N TYR A 93 7.02 -4.64 -15.85
CA TYR A 93 6.03 -4.02 -16.72
C TYR A 93 6.55 -2.78 -17.44
N GLY A 94 7.79 -2.35 -17.13
CA GLY A 94 8.40 -1.17 -17.75
C GLY A 94 7.66 0.13 -17.42
N LEU A 95 6.88 0.13 -16.34
CA LEU A 95 6.15 1.32 -15.89
C LEU A 95 7.09 2.28 -15.16
N VAL A 96 6.69 3.53 -15.13
CA VAL A 96 7.46 4.59 -14.49
C VAL A 96 6.56 5.42 -13.58
N PRO A 97 7.12 5.98 -12.49
CA PRO A 97 6.38 6.92 -11.66
C PRO A 97 6.15 8.22 -12.44
N ALA A 98 4.94 8.76 -12.33
CA ALA A 98 4.55 10.08 -12.84
C ALA A 98 4.29 11.08 -11.72
N ALA A 99 3.68 10.61 -10.63
CA ALA A 99 3.43 11.42 -9.44
C ALA A 99 3.78 10.62 -8.18
N GLY A 100 4.26 11.30 -7.14
CA GLY A 100 4.48 10.71 -5.82
C GLY A 100 3.58 11.39 -4.79
N GLU A 101 3.07 10.62 -3.83
CA GLU A 101 2.33 11.17 -2.70
C GLU A 101 3.28 11.91 -1.74
N CYS A 102 2.82 13.02 -1.17
CA CYS A 102 3.55 13.78 -0.17
C CYS A 102 2.69 13.90 1.09
N TYR A 103 3.24 13.54 2.24
CA TYR A 103 2.49 13.44 3.50
C TYR A 103 2.79 14.60 4.47
N LYS A 104 1.82 14.86 5.36
CA LYS A 104 1.75 16.03 6.26
C LYS A 104 2.91 16.12 7.27
N ASN A 105 3.47 14.99 7.69
CA ASN A 105 4.46 14.92 8.77
C ASN A 105 5.93 15.05 8.29
N ASN A 106 6.24 16.02 7.40
CA ASN A 106 7.60 16.57 7.09
C ASN A 106 7.74 17.11 5.64
N GLU A 107 6.66 17.25 4.85
CA GLU A 107 6.78 17.38 3.38
C GLU A 107 7.66 16.29 2.75
N SER A 108 7.74 15.13 3.42
CA SER A 108 8.67 14.08 3.07
C SER A 108 8.02 13.12 2.08
N LEU A 109 8.70 12.90 0.95
CA LEU A 109 8.40 11.84 -0.02
C LEU A 109 8.89 10.48 0.47
N ILE A 110 9.37 10.41 1.70
CA ILE A 110 10.01 9.25 2.30
C ILE A 110 9.44 9.10 3.70
N TYR A 111 9.11 7.87 4.07
CA TYR A 111 8.92 7.47 5.45
C TYR A 111 9.94 6.40 5.81
N TYR A 112 10.28 6.31 7.09
CA TYR A 112 11.21 5.29 7.57
C TYR A 112 10.45 4.09 8.12
N ALA A 113 10.86 2.89 7.69
CA ALA A 113 10.47 1.64 8.30
C ALA A 113 11.36 1.39 9.53
N VAL A 114 10.74 1.12 10.68
CA VAL A 114 11.43 0.98 11.96
C VAL A 114 11.00 -0.27 12.70
N ALA A 115 11.90 -0.83 13.50
CA ALA A 115 11.59 -1.84 14.51
C ALA A 115 11.47 -1.15 15.88
N VAL A 116 10.31 -1.29 16.52
CA VAL A 116 10.00 -0.68 17.81
C VAL A 116 9.91 -1.75 18.88
N ALA A 117 10.45 -1.49 20.06
CA ALA A 117 10.34 -2.35 21.23
C ALA A 117 10.02 -1.53 22.49
N ASN A 118 9.56 -2.19 23.54
CA ASN A 118 9.45 -1.57 24.86
C ASN A 118 10.83 -1.15 25.38
N LYS A 119 10.93 0.05 25.95
CA LYS A 119 12.22 0.64 26.36
C LYS A 119 12.96 -0.18 27.42
N LEU A 120 12.21 -0.80 28.34
CA LEU A 120 12.75 -1.59 29.44
C LEU A 120 13.24 -2.99 29.01
N GLN A 121 12.90 -3.43 27.81
CA GLN A 121 13.24 -4.75 27.33
C GLN A 121 14.66 -4.79 26.76
N ASP A 122 15.45 -5.80 27.13
CA ASP A 122 16.79 -6.01 26.57
C ASP A 122 16.70 -6.81 25.26
N ILE A 123 16.52 -6.08 24.17
CA ILE A 123 16.34 -6.61 22.82
C ILE A 123 17.03 -5.69 21.81
N SER A 124 17.61 -6.29 20.78
CA SER A 124 18.24 -5.67 19.61
C SER A 124 17.82 -6.42 18.34
N MET A 125 18.20 -5.91 17.16
CA MET A 125 17.96 -6.60 15.89
C MET A 125 18.65 -7.98 15.81
N GLU A 126 19.70 -8.22 16.59
CA GLU A 126 20.48 -9.47 16.57
C GLU A 126 19.95 -10.51 17.57
N THR A 127 19.12 -10.09 18.54
CA THR A 127 18.60 -10.95 19.61
C THR A 127 17.12 -11.26 19.44
N LEU A 128 16.61 -11.26 18.21
CA LEU A 128 15.19 -11.48 17.90
C LEU A 128 14.76 -12.96 17.99
N SER A 129 15.70 -13.90 18.06
CA SER A 129 15.39 -15.32 18.17
C SER A 129 14.56 -15.63 19.41
N ASN A 130 13.49 -16.42 19.24
CA ASN A 130 12.52 -16.78 20.28
C ASN A 130 11.74 -15.61 20.89
N MET A 131 11.86 -14.40 20.34
CA MET A 131 11.00 -13.28 20.69
C MET A 131 9.65 -13.40 19.96
N SER A 132 8.70 -12.56 20.35
CA SER A 132 7.39 -12.45 19.72
C SER A 132 7.35 -11.21 18.82
N SER A 133 6.72 -11.29 17.63
CA SER A 133 6.73 -10.17 16.68
C SER A 133 5.35 -9.70 16.24
N CYS A 134 5.22 -8.39 16.01
CA CYS A 134 4.01 -7.74 15.51
C CYS A 134 4.29 -7.11 14.14
N HIS A 135 3.55 -7.54 13.12
CA HIS A 135 3.71 -7.08 11.74
C HIS A 135 2.43 -6.38 11.28
N SER A 136 2.56 -5.33 10.46
CA SER A 136 1.38 -4.60 9.95
C SER A 136 0.49 -5.42 9.01
N GLY A 137 1.00 -6.54 8.49
CA GLY A 137 0.34 -7.41 7.52
C GLY A 137 1.35 -8.04 6.55
N MET A 138 0.98 -9.18 5.99
CA MET A 138 1.75 -9.86 4.94
C MET A 138 2.01 -8.90 3.77
N LYS A 139 3.22 -8.98 3.18
CA LYS A 139 3.71 -8.18 2.03
C LYS A 139 3.70 -6.65 2.17
N ARG A 140 3.18 -6.08 3.26
CA ARG A 140 3.25 -4.64 3.52
C ARG A 140 4.69 -4.18 3.69
N THR A 141 5.01 -2.98 3.19
CA THR A 141 6.38 -2.50 3.08
C THR A 141 7.16 -2.48 4.40
N ALA A 142 6.75 -1.62 5.35
CA ALA A 142 7.45 -1.49 6.63
C ALA A 142 7.16 -2.62 7.64
N GLY A 143 6.09 -3.38 7.46
CA GLY A 143 5.71 -4.47 8.36
C GLY A 143 6.21 -5.85 7.94
N TRP A 144 6.57 -6.05 6.68
CA TRP A 144 7.01 -7.35 6.16
C TRP A 144 8.23 -7.23 5.25
N VAL A 145 8.12 -6.53 4.12
CA VAL A 145 9.16 -6.51 3.08
C VAL A 145 10.49 -5.99 3.61
N VAL A 146 10.49 -4.82 4.25
CA VAL A 146 11.71 -4.24 4.83
C VAL A 146 12.30 -5.12 5.93
N PRO A 147 11.56 -5.48 7.00
CA PRO A 147 12.15 -6.23 8.09
C PRO A 147 12.60 -7.64 7.68
N VAL A 148 11.82 -8.37 6.89
CA VAL A 148 12.23 -9.71 6.43
C VAL A 148 13.42 -9.62 5.47
N GLY A 149 13.41 -8.64 4.55
CA GLY A 149 14.56 -8.39 3.67
C GLY A 149 15.83 -8.04 4.46
N PHE A 150 15.72 -7.21 5.50
CA PHE A 150 16.82 -6.92 6.42
C PHE A 150 17.35 -8.19 7.09
N LEU A 151 16.47 -9.04 7.62
CA LEU A 151 16.87 -10.29 8.30
C LEU A 151 17.60 -11.25 7.37
N VAL A 152 17.18 -11.35 6.10
CA VAL A 152 17.87 -12.15 5.07
C VAL A 152 19.24 -11.54 4.76
N ASN A 153 19.29 -10.25 4.44
CA ASN A 153 20.52 -9.57 4.02
C ASN A 153 21.60 -9.52 5.11
N ARG A 154 21.19 -9.54 6.38
CA ARG A 154 22.09 -9.61 7.55
C ARG A 154 22.44 -11.05 7.95
N ASN A 155 21.95 -12.04 7.22
CA ASN A 155 22.11 -13.47 7.53
C ASN A 155 21.59 -13.86 8.93
N ILE A 156 20.59 -13.14 9.44
CA ILE A 156 19.91 -13.49 10.70
C ILE A 156 18.97 -14.69 10.47
N ILE A 157 18.36 -14.77 9.28
CA ILE A 157 17.59 -15.93 8.83
C ILE A 157 18.18 -16.48 7.53
N THR A 158 17.95 -17.77 7.28
CA THR A 158 18.25 -18.42 6.01
C THR A 158 16.95 -18.91 5.38
N VAL A 159 16.64 -18.43 4.19
CA VAL A 159 15.45 -18.84 3.43
C VAL A 159 15.84 -19.96 2.47
N ARG A 160 15.12 -21.09 2.53
CA ARG A 160 15.30 -22.24 1.62
C ARG A 160 14.04 -22.40 0.79
N ASN A 161 14.19 -22.70 -0.50
CA ASN A 161 13.06 -22.87 -1.42
C ASN A 161 12.06 -21.70 -1.40
N CYS A 162 12.53 -20.49 -1.11
CA CYS A 162 11.71 -19.28 -0.96
C CYS A 162 10.64 -19.36 0.14
N ASP A 163 10.85 -20.21 1.14
CA ASP A 163 9.95 -20.32 2.29
C ASP A 163 10.27 -19.24 3.34
N PHE A 164 9.84 -18.01 3.08
CA PHE A 164 9.99 -16.89 4.02
C PHE A 164 9.14 -17.09 5.27
N ALA A 165 7.92 -17.62 5.12
CA ALA A 165 7.03 -17.90 6.23
C ALA A 165 7.64 -18.91 7.20
N GLY A 166 8.20 -20.02 6.70
CA GLY A 166 8.92 -21.01 7.49
C GLY A 166 10.15 -20.46 8.18
N ALA A 167 10.94 -19.62 7.49
CA ALA A 167 12.12 -18.98 8.09
C ALA A 167 11.74 -18.03 9.24
N ILE A 168 10.68 -17.22 9.06
CA ILE A 168 10.17 -16.31 10.10
C ILE A 168 9.54 -17.08 11.26
N GLY A 169 8.78 -18.14 10.96
CA GLY A 169 8.17 -19.00 12.00
C GLY A 169 9.20 -19.79 12.80
N SER A 170 10.40 -20.00 12.26
CA SER A 170 11.53 -20.60 12.98
C SER A 170 12.31 -19.57 13.83
N LEU A 171 12.30 -18.30 13.43
CA LEU A 171 12.99 -17.23 14.16
C LEU A 171 12.21 -16.80 15.41
N PHE A 172 10.93 -16.49 15.23
CA PHE A 172 10.07 -15.98 16.30
C PHE A 172 9.30 -17.09 16.98
N LYS A 173 9.11 -16.97 18.29
CA LYS A 173 8.28 -17.91 19.06
C LYS A 173 6.83 -17.86 18.58
N GLN A 174 6.29 -16.65 18.45
CA GLN A 174 4.95 -16.38 17.92
C GLN A 174 4.95 -15.02 17.22
N SER A 175 4.07 -14.84 16.26
CA SER A 175 3.90 -13.57 15.55
C SER A 175 2.42 -13.25 15.38
N CYS A 176 2.13 -11.97 15.15
CA CYS A 176 0.92 -11.59 14.44
C CYS A 176 1.30 -11.03 13.08
N ILE A 177 1.01 -11.79 12.02
CA ILE A 177 1.18 -11.37 10.62
C ILE A 177 -0.17 -11.52 9.91
N PRO A 178 -1.04 -10.50 9.98
CA PRO A 178 -2.34 -10.52 9.30
C PRO A 178 -2.22 -10.89 7.83
N GLY A 179 -3.06 -11.80 7.35
CA GLY A 179 -3.10 -12.26 5.97
C GLY A 179 -2.14 -13.39 5.63
N ILE A 180 -1.18 -13.76 6.50
CA ILE A 180 -0.18 -14.82 6.19
C ILE A 180 -0.81 -16.21 5.93
N LYS A 181 -2.09 -16.38 6.28
CA LYS A 181 -2.89 -17.60 6.10
C LYS A 181 -3.93 -17.51 5.00
N ASP A 182 -4.03 -16.36 4.33
CA ASP A 182 -4.95 -16.22 3.20
C ASP A 182 -4.50 -17.14 2.06
N LEU A 183 -5.45 -17.71 1.31
CA LEU A 183 -5.18 -18.63 0.19
C LEU A 183 -4.18 -18.07 -0.83
N GLN A 184 -4.09 -16.74 -0.94
CA GLN A 184 -3.12 -16.04 -1.77
C GLN A 184 -1.67 -16.32 -1.35
N TYR A 185 -1.39 -16.38 -0.05
CA TYR A 185 -0.04 -16.53 0.51
C TYR A 185 0.22 -17.90 1.16
N ASP A 186 -0.82 -18.66 1.44
CA ASP A 186 -0.75 -20.02 1.98
C ASP A 186 -1.65 -20.99 1.19
N PRO A 187 -1.49 -21.12 -0.15
CA PRO A 187 -2.38 -21.93 -0.98
C PRO A 187 -2.38 -23.42 -0.60
N LEU A 188 -1.31 -23.90 0.04
CA LEU A 188 -1.17 -25.28 0.51
C LEU A 188 -1.47 -25.45 2.00
N GLY A 189 -1.74 -24.37 2.73
CA GLY A 189 -1.97 -24.40 4.18
C GLY A 189 -0.76 -24.82 5.01
N THR A 190 0.44 -24.63 4.48
CA THR A 190 1.72 -25.09 5.03
C THR A 190 2.46 -24.05 5.86
N ASN A 191 2.05 -22.77 5.83
CA ASN A 191 2.74 -21.76 6.64
C ASN A 191 2.71 -22.14 8.14
N PRO A 192 3.70 -21.77 8.95
CA PRO A 192 3.68 -22.11 10.38
C PRO A 192 2.48 -21.50 11.12
N GLN A 193 1.91 -22.25 12.07
CA GLN A 193 0.73 -21.79 12.85
C GLN A 193 1.07 -20.60 13.75
N ASN A 194 2.29 -20.58 14.30
CA ASN A 194 2.76 -19.53 15.20
C ASN A 194 2.79 -18.14 14.57
N LEU A 195 2.69 -18.01 13.24
CA LEU A 195 2.62 -16.73 12.54
C LEU A 195 1.33 -15.94 12.77
N CYS A 196 0.27 -16.60 13.27
CA CYS A 196 -1.00 -15.98 13.64
C CYS A 196 -1.32 -16.07 15.13
N GLU A 197 -0.52 -16.77 15.93
CA GLU A 197 -0.79 -17.02 17.35
C GLU A 197 -0.75 -15.74 18.21
N GLY A 198 0.01 -14.72 17.78
CA GLY A 198 0.04 -13.41 18.42
C GLY A 198 -1.16 -12.51 18.06
N CYS A 199 -2.02 -12.92 17.12
CA CYS A 199 -3.14 -12.10 16.65
C CYS A 199 -4.35 -12.14 17.59
N GLY A 200 -5.20 -11.11 17.53
CA GLY A 200 -6.29 -10.90 18.49
C GLY A 200 -7.71 -11.02 17.93
N GLY A 201 -7.87 -11.08 16.60
CA GLY A 201 -9.17 -11.00 15.93
C GLY A 201 -9.94 -9.73 16.31
N ALA A 202 -11.27 -9.82 16.31
CA ALA A 202 -12.13 -8.75 16.81
C ALA A 202 -12.25 -8.74 18.36
N GLY A 203 -11.56 -9.65 19.06
CA GLY A 203 -11.68 -9.87 20.51
C GLY A 203 -12.70 -10.94 20.92
N ASP A 204 -13.34 -11.59 19.94
CA ASP A 204 -14.33 -12.67 20.10
C ASP A 204 -13.85 -14.01 19.47
N GLY A 205 -12.60 -14.06 18.99
CA GLY A 205 -12.03 -15.21 18.30
C GLY A 205 -12.42 -15.32 16.82
N GLN A 206 -13.22 -14.38 16.28
CA GLN A 206 -13.48 -14.29 14.86
C GLN A 206 -12.44 -13.41 14.16
N SER A 207 -12.25 -13.63 12.86
CA SER A 207 -11.34 -12.85 12.00
C SER A 207 -9.90 -12.77 12.52
N VAL A 208 -9.47 -13.76 13.32
CA VAL A 208 -8.09 -13.87 13.79
C VAL A 208 -7.18 -13.95 12.59
N CYS A 209 -6.16 -13.10 12.57
CA CYS A 209 -5.18 -13.01 11.50
C CYS A 209 -5.75 -12.56 10.14
N ALA A 210 -6.96 -12.00 10.10
CA ALA A 210 -7.55 -11.49 8.85
C ALA A 210 -6.75 -10.32 8.28
N ASN A 211 -6.56 -10.27 6.96
CA ASN A 211 -5.94 -9.15 6.25
C ASN A 211 -6.89 -7.95 6.10
N SER A 212 -7.43 -7.47 7.22
CA SER A 212 -8.40 -6.37 7.23
C SER A 212 -8.52 -5.75 8.62
N SER A 213 -9.24 -4.64 8.73
CA SER A 213 -9.52 -3.97 10.00
C SER A 213 -10.36 -4.81 11.00
N PHE A 214 -10.86 -5.99 10.60
CA PHE A 214 -11.51 -6.92 11.52
C PHE A 214 -10.51 -7.61 12.46
N GLU A 215 -9.23 -7.69 12.08
CA GLU A 215 -8.14 -8.06 12.98
C GLU A 215 -7.63 -6.81 13.70
N ARG A 216 -7.74 -6.77 15.03
CA ARG A 216 -7.38 -5.58 15.82
C ARG A 216 -5.90 -5.22 15.76
N TYR A 217 -5.03 -6.17 15.42
CA TYR A 217 -3.59 -5.95 15.23
C TYR A 217 -3.19 -5.73 13.77
N PHE A 218 -4.16 -5.54 12.87
CA PHE A 218 -3.91 -5.18 11.47
C PHE A 218 -3.43 -3.74 11.27
N GLY A 219 -2.54 -3.56 10.29
CA GLY A 219 -1.98 -2.27 9.93
C GLY A 219 -0.96 -1.75 10.95
N TYR A 220 -0.43 -0.55 10.71
CA TYR A 220 0.64 0.00 11.55
C TYR A 220 0.18 0.27 12.98
N ALA A 221 -0.99 0.89 13.16
CA ALA A 221 -1.57 1.11 14.48
C ALA A 221 -1.84 -0.21 15.21
N GLY A 222 -2.34 -1.23 14.50
CA GLY A 222 -2.58 -2.56 15.06
C GLY A 222 -1.30 -3.29 15.47
N ALA A 223 -0.25 -3.23 14.64
CA ALA A 223 1.05 -3.83 14.98
C ALA A 223 1.70 -3.14 16.19
N PHE A 224 1.61 -1.80 16.28
CA PHE A 224 2.05 -1.08 17.47
C PHE A 224 1.20 -1.41 18.70
N ARG A 225 -0.12 -1.55 18.54
CA ARG A 225 -1.03 -2.01 19.59
C ARG A 225 -0.67 -3.42 20.09
N CYS A 226 -0.31 -4.33 19.20
CA CYS A 226 0.16 -5.68 19.55
C CYS A 226 1.39 -5.64 20.48
N LEU A 227 2.33 -4.73 20.23
CA LEU A 227 3.46 -4.47 21.14
C LEU A 227 3.00 -3.84 22.46
N ALA A 228 2.17 -2.79 22.40
CA ALA A 228 1.71 -2.06 23.58
C ALA A 228 0.84 -2.91 24.53
N GLU A 229 0.09 -3.88 23.99
CA GLU A 229 -0.70 -4.86 24.75
C GLU A 229 0.14 -6.10 25.16
N ASN A 230 1.48 -6.05 25.00
CA ASN A 230 2.44 -7.10 25.35
C ASN A 230 2.15 -8.46 24.68
N LYS A 231 1.64 -8.44 23.44
CA LYS A 231 1.47 -9.66 22.61
C LYS A 231 2.69 -9.96 21.75
N GLY A 232 3.48 -8.93 21.45
CA GLY A 232 4.80 -9.04 20.83
C GLY A 232 5.86 -8.26 21.60
N ASP A 233 7.10 -8.63 21.36
CA ASP A 233 8.32 -8.00 21.91
C ASP A 233 8.88 -6.93 20.97
N VAL A 234 8.61 -7.06 19.67
CA VAL A 234 9.00 -6.11 18.62
C VAL A 234 7.83 -5.86 17.67
N ALA A 235 7.65 -4.60 17.25
CA ALA A 235 6.72 -4.22 16.20
C ALA A 235 7.44 -3.58 15.01
N PHE A 236 7.12 -4.03 13.80
CA PHE A 236 7.64 -3.45 12.56
C PHE A 236 6.62 -2.48 11.96
N VAL A 237 6.92 -1.19 12.02
CA VAL A 237 5.97 -0.10 11.72
C VAL A 237 6.65 1.08 11.02
N ARG A 238 5.89 2.15 10.74
CA ARG A 238 6.45 3.43 10.27
C ARG A 238 6.99 4.22 11.45
N HIS A 239 7.99 5.07 11.20
CA HIS A 239 8.52 5.98 12.22
C HIS A 239 7.47 6.89 12.88
N SER A 240 6.42 7.29 12.15
CA SER A 240 5.36 8.15 12.66
C SER A 240 4.38 7.42 13.59
N THR A 241 4.30 6.08 13.51
CA THR A 241 3.25 5.28 14.14
C THR A 241 3.24 5.40 15.66
N VAL A 242 4.41 5.49 16.31
CA VAL A 242 4.49 5.69 17.76
C VAL A 242 3.84 7.01 18.14
N PHE A 243 4.24 8.12 17.50
CA PHE A 243 3.73 9.46 17.78
C PHE A 243 2.23 9.64 17.47
N GLU A 244 1.75 8.96 16.43
CA GLU A 244 0.33 8.94 16.06
C GLU A 244 -0.53 8.22 17.11
N ASN A 245 0.05 7.33 17.92
CA ASN A 245 -0.65 6.47 18.86
C ASN A 245 -0.21 6.64 20.33
N SER A 246 0.52 7.70 20.64
CA SER A 246 0.97 8.03 22.00
C SER A 246 0.72 9.49 22.33
N ASP A 247 1.02 9.86 23.58
CA ASP A 247 1.07 11.24 24.05
C ASP A 247 -0.24 12.03 23.86
N GLY A 248 -1.36 11.30 23.86
CA GLY A 248 -2.70 11.87 23.72
C GLY A 248 -3.17 12.10 22.27
N THR A 249 -2.35 11.76 21.26
CA THR A 249 -2.71 11.91 19.84
C THR A 249 -3.85 10.95 19.44
N ASN A 250 -3.85 9.74 19.98
CA ASN A 250 -4.90 8.75 19.76
C ASN A 250 -5.76 8.59 21.02
N SER A 251 -7.02 8.98 20.94
CA SER A 251 -7.99 8.91 22.04
C SER A 251 -8.61 7.51 22.23
N ALA A 252 -8.21 6.51 21.43
CA ALA A 252 -8.69 5.15 21.57
C ALA A 252 -8.30 4.58 22.96
N PRO A 253 -9.16 3.76 23.60
CA PRO A 253 -8.91 3.26 24.95
C PRO A 253 -7.56 2.54 25.15
N TRP A 254 -7.04 1.87 24.11
CA TRP A 254 -5.77 1.15 24.16
C TRP A 254 -4.53 2.06 24.07
N ALA A 255 -4.68 3.26 23.50
CA ALA A 255 -3.58 4.18 23.19
C ALA A 255 -3.52 5.39 24.13
N ARG A 256 -4.63 5.71 24.81
CA ARG A 256 -4.81 6.97 25.57
C ARG A 256 -3.70 7.26 26.60
N ASP A 257 -3.16 6.21 27.21
CA ASP A 257 -2.20 6.32 28.32
C ASP A 257 -0.75 6.07 27.87
N LEU A 258 -0.53 5.74 26.59
CA LEU A 258 0.81 5.45 26.06
C LEU A 258 1.67 6.71 25.95
N LYS A 259 2.95 6.60 26.29
CA LYS A 259 3.95 7.65 26.06
C LYS A 259 4.99 7.20 25.04
N ALA A 260 5.36 8.05 24.09
CA ALA A 260 6.42 7.73 23.13
C ALA A 260 7.74 7.37 23.83
N ALA A 261 7.99 7.96 25.01
CA ALA A 261 9.19 7.74 25.82
C ALA A 261 9.29 6.33 26.43
N ASP A 262 8.22 5.54 26.41
CA ASP A 262 8.18 4.15 26.90
C ASP A 262 8.68 3.15 25.85
N PHE A 263 8.94 3.62 24.64
CA PHE A 263 9.38 2.81 23.51
C PHE A 263 10.79 3.22 23.03
N LYS A 264 11.44 2.31 22.31
CA LYS A 264 12.74 2.52 21.67
C LYS A 264 12.77 1.90 20.27
N LEU A 265 13.68 2.36 19.44
CA LEU A 265 13.98 1.79 18.12
C LEU A 265 15.13 0.79 18.23
N LEU A 266 15.06 -0.27 17.43
CA LEU A 266 16.16 -1.21 17.21
C LEU A 266 16.86 -0.84 15.91
N CYS A 267 18.16 -0.56 15.97
CA CYS A 267 18.93 -0.03 14.85
C CYS A 267 19.62 -1.14 14.05
N GLU A 268 19.99 -0.84 12.80
CA GLU A 268 20.65 -1.80 11.89
C GLU A 268 22.01 -2.29 12.40
N ASP A 269 22.70 -1.45 13.17
CA ASP A 269 24.02 -1.71 13.74
C ASP A 269 23.99 -2.50 15.06
N GLY A 270 22.80 -2.96 15.48
CA GLY A 270 22.59 -3.68 16.74
C GLY A 270 22.38 -2.77 17.96
N SER A 271 22.56 -1.45 17.82
CA SER A 271 22.27 -0.49 18.88
C SER A 271 20.76 -0.25 19.05
N THR A 272 20.40 0.57 20.03
CA THR A 272 19.03 1.06 20.20
C THR A 272 19.03 2.57 20.33
N ALA A 273 17.95 3.21 19.88
CA ALA A 273 17.82 4.66 19.91
C ALA A 273 16.43 5.09 20.39
N PRO A 274 16.26 6.32 20.90
CA PRO A 274 14.93 6.86 21.15
C PRO A 274 14.10 7.00 19.87
N VAL A 275 12.77 6.94 20.00
CA VAL A 275 11.84 6.93 18.84
C VAL A 275 11.91 8.17 17.94
N TRP A 276 12.43 9.30 18.42
CA TRP A 276 12.62 10.52 17.61
C TRP A 276 13.89 10.51 16.74
N GLN A 277 14.82 9.56 16.97
CA GLN A 277 16.04 9.41 16.17
C GLN A 277 15.84 8.47 14.97
N TYR A 278 14.61 8.34 14.47
CA TYR A 278 14.27 7.44 13.38
C TYR A 278 15.05 7.72 12.08
N THR A 279 15.50 8.95 11.83
CA THR A 279 16.29 9.27 10.63
C THR A 279 17.66 8.60 10.63
N THR A 280 18.25 8.37 11.80
CA THR A 280 19.54 7.69 11.96
C THR A 280 19.40 6.23 12.42
N CYS A 281 18.24 5.86 12.98
CA CYS A 281 17.93 4.49 13.42
C CYS A 281 16.63 4.01 12.76
N ASN A 282 16.76 3.41 11.58
CA ASN A 282 15.68 2.80 10.79
C ASN A 282 16.22 1.63 10.00
N LEU A 283 15.35 0.74 9.51
CA LEU A 283 15.71 -0.41 8.68
C LEU A 283 15.73 -0.11 7.19
N ALA A 284 15.04 0.96 6.78
CA ALA A 284 15.07 1.51 5.44
C ALA A 284 14.32 2.85 5.40
N ALA A 285 14.85 3.77 4.58
CA ALA A 285 14.05 4.82 3.96
C ALA A 285 13.16 4.19 2.86
N VAL A 286 11.85 4.41 2.95
CA VAL A 286 10.84 3.90 2.01
C VAL A 286 10.18 5.10 1.33
N PRO A 287 10.11 5.16 0.00
CA PRO A 287 9.41 6.26 -0.64
C PRO A 287 7.90 6.17 -0.40
N ALA A 288 7.24 7.31 -0.57
CA ALA A 288 5.81 7.39 -0.66
C ALA A 288 5.27 6.59 -1.85
N HIS A 289 3.97 6.30 -1.82
CA HIS A 289 3.29 5.67 -2.94
C HIS A 289 3.42 6.56 -4.19
N ALA A 290 3.36 5.93 -5.35
CA ALA A 290 3.51 6.62 -6.62
C ALA A 290 2.47 6.18 -7.64
N VAL A 291 2.04 7.14 -8.46
CA VAL A 291 1.22 6.89 -9.64
C VAL A 291 2.12 6.36 -10.74
N MET A 292 1.94 5.09 -11.09
CA MET A 292 2.70 4.38 -12.10
C MET A 292 1.96 4.42 -13.44
N THR A 293 2.70 4.63 -14.53
CA THR A 293 2.16 4.77 -15.89
C THR A 293 3.18 4.35 -16.95
N GLN A 294 2.78 4.31 -18.22
CA GLN A 294 3.73 4.20 -19.33
C GLN A 294 4.57 5.48 -19.45
N ALA A 295 5.85 5.35 -19.82
CA ALA A 295 6.75 6.49 -19.99
C ALA A 295 6.22 7.57 -20.94
N SER A 296 5.49 7.18 -22.00
CA SER A 296 4.86 8.08 -22.97
C SER A 296 3.72 8.93 -22.38
N ARG A 297 3.05 8.46 -21.32
CA ARG A 297 1.90 9.15 -20.69
C ARG A 297 2.26 9.92 -19.43
N ARG A 298 3.49 9.81 -18.92
CA ARG A 298 3.98 10.43 -17.67
C ARG A 298 3.53 11.89 -17.51
N HIS A 299 3.83 12.73 -18.50
CA HIS A 299 3.55 14.16 -18.44
C HIS A 299 2.05 14.48 -18.44
N GLN A 300 1.27 13.71 -19.20
CA GLN A 300 -0.18 13.88 -19.27
C GLN A 300 -0.85 13.48 -17.95
N VAL A 301 -0.45 12.35 -17.38
CA VAL A 301 -0.96 11.86 -16.09
C VAL A 301 -0.66 12.88 -14.99
N PHE A 302 0.60 13.32 -14.86
CA PHE A 302 0.96 14.31 -13.85
C PHE A 302 0.21 15.64 -14.03
N ARG A 303 0.09 16.14 -15.26
CA ARG A 303 -0.63 17.41 -15.53
C ARG A 303 -2.11 17.34 -15.14
N PHE A 304 -2.78 16.20 -15.40
CA PHE A 304 -4.16 15.99 -14.95
C PHE A 304 -4.25 16.05 -13.42
N LEU A 305 -3.37 15.31 -12.73
CA LEU A 305 -3.32 15.26 -11.27
C LEU A 305 -3.00 16.63 -10.65
N ASP A 306 -2.07 17.38 -11.25
CA ASP A 306 -1.69 18.71 -10.79
C ASP A 306 -2.83 19.72 -10.91
N ASN A 307 -3.65 19.63 -11.95
CA ASN A 307 -4.84 20.46 -12.10
C ASN A 307 -5.96 20.02 -11.15
N ALA A 308 -6.17 18.72 -11.00
CA ALA A 308 -7.17 18.16 -10.10
C ALA A 308 -6.88 18.53 -8.64
N GLN A 309 -5.64 18.38 -8.16
CA GLN A 309 -5.29 18.66 -6.76
C GLN A 309 -5.44 20.15 -6.39
N LYS A 310 -5.26 21.08 -7.34
CA LYS A 310 -5.52 22.52 -7.10
C LYS A 310 -6.98 22.80 -6.77
N ARG A 311 -7.90 21.94 -7.20
CA ARG A 311 -9.35 22.09 -6.97
C ARG A 311 -9.84 21.21 -5.82
N PHE A 312 -9.35 19.98 -5.75
CA PHE A 312 -9.90 18.90 -4.92
C PHE A 312 -8.90 18.39 -3.86
N GLY A 313 -7.69 18.97 -3.78
CA GLY A 313 -6.69 18.61 -2.77
C GLY A 313 -7.07 19.08 -1.36
N ASP A 314 -7.81 20.19 -1.27
CA ASP A 314 -8.36 20.74 -0.02
C ASP A 314 -9.90 20.67 -0.01
N ASN A 315 -10.52 21.00 1.12
CA ASN A 315 -11.99 20.96 1.34
C ASN A 315 -12.81 21.99 0.52
N ALA A 316 -12.23 22.63 -0.50
CA ALA A 316 -12.86 23.73 -1.24
C ALA A 316 -13.66 23.27 -2.48
N GLY A 317 -13.57 21.99 -2.86
CA GLY A 317 -13.98 21.50 -4.18
C GLY A 317 -15.28 20.69 -4.26
N GLY A 318 -15.98 20.42 -3.16
CA GLY A 318 -17.12 19.49 -3.12
C GLY A 318 -16.70 18.00 -3.15
N PHE A 319 -15.64 17.68 -3.90
CA PHE A 319 -14.92 16.41 -3.87
C PHE A 319 -13.53 16.56 -3.22
N GLN A 320 -13.10 15.53 -2.48
CA GLN A 320 -11.80 15.48 -1.79
C GLN A 320 -10.98 14.30 -2.28
N MET A 321 -9.88 14.57 -2.99
CA MET A 321 -9.02 13.52 -3.58
C MET A 321 -8.38 12.62 -2.52
N PHE A 322 -7.92 13.21 -1.41
CA PHE A 322 -7.15 12.54 -0.38
C PHE A 322 -7.99 12.18 0.86
N LYS A 323 -9.29 11.93 0.68
CA LYS A 323 -10.17 11.49 1.75
C LYS A 323 -11.10 10.38 1.28
N SER A 324 -11.18 9.29 2.04
CA SER A 324 -12.00 8.12 1.69
C SER A 324 -13.15 7.81 2.64
N SER A 325 -13.29 8.53 3.76
CA SER A 325 -14.29 8.20 4.79
C SER A 325 -15.73 8.13 4.30
N ASP A 326 -16.06 8.81 3.21
CA ASP A 326 -17.41 8.88 2.63
C ASP A 326 -17.77 7.59 1.85
N TYR A 327 -16.78 6.71 1.62
CA TYR A 327 -16.91 5.48 0.82
C TYR A 327 -16.85 4.19 1.66
N GLY A 328 -16.83 4.31 2.99
CA GLY A 328 -16.81 3.16 3.90
C GLY A 328 -15.48 2.41 3.97
N ASP A 329 -14.40 2.98 3.43
CA ASP A 329 -13.06 2.40 3.40
C ASP A 329 -11.99 3.52 3.50
N LYS A 330 -10.70 3.16 3.50
CA LYS A 330 -9.56 4.08 3.63
C LYS A 330 -8.63 3.98 2.44
N ASP A 331 -7.84 5.03 2.21
CA ASP A 331 -6.73 5.03 1.25
C ASP A 331 -7.16 4.63 -0.19
N LEU A 332 -8.32 5.12 -0.64
CA LEU A 332 -8.89 4.79 -1.95
C LEU A 332 -8.33 5.76 -3.00
N LEU A 333 -7.80 5.26 -4.12
CA LEU A 333 -7.03 5.97 -5.16
C LEU A 333 -5.70 6.55 -4.68
N PHE A 334 -5.72 7.22 -3.52
CA PHE A 334 -4.58 7.83 -2.87
C PHE A 334 -4.69 7.60 -1.37
N ASN A 335 -3.55 7.60 -0.67
CA ASN A 335 -3.53 7.54 0.78
C ASN A 335 -4.21 8.76 1.40
N ASP A 336 -5.02 8.56 2.46
CA ASP A 336 -5.76 9.63 3.13
C ASP A 336 -4.85 10.64 3.87
N ALA A 337 -3.58 10.27 4.12
CA ALA A 337 -2.57 11.17 4.67
C ALA A 337 -1.91 12.06 3.60
N THR A 338 -2.23 11.87 2.32
CA THR A 338 -1.67 12.66 1.21
C THR A 338 -2.13 14.11 1.33
N THR A 339 -1.17 15.01 1.16
CA THR A 339 -1.40 16.47 1.19
C THR A 339 -1.28 17.08 -0.19
N ARG A 340 -0.36 16.55 -1.02
CA ARG A 340 -0.15 16.94 -2.40
C ARG A 340 0.50 15.80 -3.17
N LEU A 341 0.36 15.84 -4.48
CA LEU A 341 1.06 14.99 -5.43
C LEU A 341 2.19 15.80 -6.08
N VAL A 342 3.39 15.23 -6.12
CA VAL A 342 4.58 15.87 -6.71
C VAL A 342 4.99 15.17 -8.00
N ALA A 343 5.57 15.90 -8.95
CA ALA A 343 6.07 15.32 -10.19
C ALA A 343 7.25 14.39 -9.91
N VAL A 344 7.26 13.22 -10.54
CA VAL A 344 8.42 12.31 -10.50
C VAL A 344 9.00 12.15 -11.88
N GLN A 345 10.25 12.58 -12.05
CA GLN A 345 11.02 12.43 -13.30
C GLN A 345 11.99 11.24 -13.26
N GLN A 346 12.17 10.68 -12.07
CA GLN A 346 13.15 9.63 -11.80
C GLN A 346 12.66 8.26 -12.32
N SER A 347 13.59 7.30 -12.44
CA SER A 347 13.26 5.90 -12.66
C SER A 347 12.59 5.29 -11.43
N TYR A 348 11.94 4.12 -11.57
CA TYR A 348 11.40 3.40 -10.42
C TYR A 348 12.50 3.06 -9.39
N SER A 349 13.68 2.63 -9.84
CA SER A 349 14.80 2.28 -8.96
C SER A 349 15.33 3.49 -8.20
N SER A 350 15.41 4.64 -8.86
CA SER A 350 15.82 5.90 -8.22
C SER A 350 14.77 6.40 -7.23
N TRP A 351 13.47 6.23 -7.54
CA TRP A 351 12.37 6.55 -6.62
C TRP A 351 12.38 5.66 -5.38
N LEU A 352 12.58 4.35 -5.56
CA LEU A 352 12.65 3.38 -4.47
C LEU A 352 13.87 3.56 -3.56
N GLY A 353 14.99 3.99 -4.13
CA GLY A 353 16.23 4.17 -3.38
C GLY A 353 16.94 2.84 -3.08
N GLN A 354 18.25 2.91 -2.89
CA GLN A 354 19.09 1.71 -2.83
C GLN A 354 18.81 0.82 -1.61
N SER A 355 18.58 1.41 -0.43
CA SER A 355 18.30 0.65 0.80
C SER A 355 17.07 -0.24 0.65
N PHE A 356 16.01 0.31 0.05
CA PHE A 356 14.77 -0.42 -0.12
C PHE A 356 14.86 -1.46 -1.26
N LEU A 357 15.56 -1.13 -2.35
CA LEU A 357 15.87 -2.11 -3.41
C LEU A 357 16.62 -3.33 -2.87
N THR A 358 17.60 -3.13 -1.99
CA THR A 358 18.34 -4.21 -1.35
C THR A 358 17.41 -5.10 -0.50
N ALA A 359 16.45 -4.52 0.23
CA ALA A 359 15.45 -5.29 0.97
C ALA A 359 14.53 -6.10 0.04
N LEU A 360 14.12 -5.53 -1.09
CA LEU A 360 13.27 -6.19 -2.10
C LEU A 360 14.00 -7.35 -2.79
N GLN A 361 15.29 -7.20 -3.09
CA GLN A 361 16.11 -8.23 -3.74
C GLN A 361 16.22 -9.52 -2.92
N ALA A 362 16.02 -9.46 -1.60
CA ALA A 362 15.96 -10.65 -0.76
C ALA A 362 14.84 -11.63 -1.18
N PHE A 363 13.81 -11.13 -1.87
CA PHE A 363 12.65 -11.90 -2.33
C PHE A 363 12.75 -12.36 -3.79
N ASP A 364 13.85 -12.07 -4.49
CA ASP A 364 14.00 -12.36 -5.94
C ASP A 364 13.75 -13.84 -6.31
N CYS A 365 13.95 -14.75 -5.35
CA CYS A 365 13.75 -16.18 -5.56
C CYS A 365 12.26 -16.57 -5.72
N GLU A 366 11.32 -15.78 -5.20
CA GLU A 366 9.88 -15.96 -5.45
C GLU A 366 9.52 -15.66 -6.92
N GLY A 367 10.43 -15.01 -7.64
CA GLY A 367 10.28 -14.59 -9.02
C GLY A 367 10.51 -13.09 -9.15
N PRO A 368 11.00 -12.61 -10.31
CA PRO A 368 11.40 -11.21 -10.49
C PRO A 368 10.25 -10.19 -10.38
N CYS A 369 9.01 -10.65 -10.29
CA CYS A 369 7.78 -9.86 -10.36
C CYS A 369 6.78 -10.15 -9.22
N TYR A 370 7.22 -10.81 -8.13
CA TYR A 370 6.36 -11.54 -7.19
C TYR A 370 5.85 -10.76 -5.96
N LEU A 371 5.88 -9.43 -6.01
CA LEU A 371 5.07 -8.61 -5.09
C LEU A 371 3.86 -8.17 -5.94
N GLU A 372 2.72 -8.87 -6.09
CA GLU A 372 2.12 -10.13 -5.59
C GLU A 372 1.42 -10.87 -6.76
N GLN A 373 1.09 -12.15 -6.60
CA GLN A 373 -0.02 -12.83 -7.31
C GLN A 373 -1.28 -12.76 -6.46
#